data_AF-G8B945-F1
#
_entry.id   AF-G8B945-F1
#
_cell.length_a   1.000
_cell.length_b   1.000
_cell.length_c   1.000
_cell.angle_alpha   90.00
_cell.angle_beta   90.00
_cell.angle_gamma   90.00
#
_symmetry.space_group_name_H-M   'P 1'
#
loop_
_entity.id
_entity.type
_entity.pdbx_description
1 polymer ?
#
loop_
_entity_poly.entity_id
_entity_poly.type
_entity_poly.pdbx_seq_one_letter_code
_entity_poly.pdbx_strand_id
1 'polypeptide(L)'
;MKLLLQVHLVLWFLIATVCGRDFRRGTFIDWGSKRIGKGDVHIYSKAVWSIINNHASHFDGNIYVEAHAGLYVSSISPRCSLSATLSSSIYGFVNHGVVSFNAIKGASGYVFKIMGSKFENNGDLFFSASGLSSVTCGIKSKRWYNKGCIHVYQKWKSDSCTHLGYDGLTIVNNGQICFTNHNWKQLAGISGTGCVTAHGQSSFYFLKTNLKIAESQIFYLADGETSIMAVASRYRPQTFHVRGFGKINGVANKIGLSSRLYSRVPGRKPWSYDARRGILTLYTGLYSQRFEIGIGYDVTKFEIVTDRCRGLPGVHLGALQYNGPPPHPGMPPQCQPCKPIPSIPGEEKPPTSYTIDTATIEPSEEPSEEPVDPTTEPTDEPTVEPTDEPTVEPTVDQPTTSLTHGLILTVTVTSTSITTTTSTTTAMGTVTVRGWF
;
A
#
# COMPACT_ATOMS: atom_id res chain seq x y z
N MET A 1 -42.83 39.58 4.11
CA MET A 1 -41.95 38.71 4.94
C MET A 1 -41.78 37.30 4.34
N LYS A 2 -42.85 36.53 4.03
CA LYS A 2 -42.74 35.20 3.38
C LYS A 2 -42.02 35.20 2.02
N LEU A 3 -42.24 36.23 1.19
CA LEU A 3 -41.63 36.32 -0.14
C LEU A 3 -40.10 36.56 -0.07
N LEU A 4 -39.62 37.37 0.88
CA LEU A 4 -38.19 37.59 1.14
C LEU A 4 -37.49 36.34 1.68
N LEU A 5 -38.18 35.55 2.51
CA LEU A 5 -37.65 34.29 3.03
C LEU A 5 -37.51 33.23 1.92
N GLN A 6 -38.49 33.15 1.01
CA GLN A 6 -38.44 32.25 -0.14
C GLN A 6 -37.35 32.66 -1.14
N VAL A 7 -37.18 33.96 -1.40
CA VAL A 7 -36.10 34.46 -2.27
C VAL A 7 -34.74 34.21 -1.62
N HIS A 8 -34.58 34.39 -0.31
CA HIS A 8 -33.34 34.01 0.38
C HIS A 8 -33.09 32.50 0.36
N LEU A 9 -34.08 31.65 0.60
CA LEU A 9 -33.92 30.19 0.51
C LEU A 9 -33.55 29.72 -0.90
N VAL A 10 -34.18 30.29 -1.94
CA VAL A 10 -33.85 30.00 -3.34
C VAL A 10 -32.47 30.54 -3.69
N LEU A 11 -32.08 31.71 -3.17
CA LEU A 11 -30.73 32.26 -3.33
C LEU A 11 -29.69 31.43 -2.57
N TRP A 12 -30.01 30.88 -1.39
CA TRP A 12 -29.14 29.94 -0.66
C TRP A 12 -29.07 28.58 -1.36
N PHE A 13 -30.13 28.12 -2.04
CA PHE A 13 -30.10 26.93 -2.89
C PHE A 13 -29.34 27.16 -4.22
N LEU A 14 -29.44 28.36 -4.81
CA LEU A 14 -28.70 28.77 -6.01
C LEU A 14 -27.25 29.14 -5.71
N ILE A 15 -26.97 29.61 -4.49
CA ILE A 15 -25.61 29.72 -3.96
C ILE A 15 -25.12 28.30 -3.69
N ALA A 16 -25.92 27.39 -3.13
CA ALA A 16 -25.57 25.98 -2.93
C ALA A 16 -25.45 25.14 -4.22
N THR A 17 -25.81 25.65 -5.41
CA THR A 17 -25.24 25.19 -6.68
C THR A 17 -23.76 25.60 -6.84
N VAL A 18 -23.00 25.54 -5.74
CA VAL A 18 -21.55 25.81 -5.65
C VAL A 18 -20.81 24.70 -6.42
N CYS A 19 -20.41 25.01 -7.64
CA CYS A 19 -19.20 24.56 -8.36
C CYS A 19 -18.81 23.05 -8.40
N GLY A 20 -19.64 22.12 -7.94
CA GLY A 20 -19.39 20.68 -8.08
C GLY A 20 -19.36 20.22 -9.54
N ARG A 21 -18.58 19.18 -9.83
CA ARG A 21 -18.49 18.53 -11.15
C ARG A 21 -19.13 17.14 -11.10
N ASP A 22 -20.25 17.00 -11.81
CA ASP A 22 -20.96 15.75 -11.97
C ASP A 22 -20.75 15.14 -13.37
N PHE A 23 -20.25 13.92 -13.41
CA PHE A 23 -20.06 13.15 -14.66
C PHE A 23 -21.05 11.98 -14.69
N ARG A 24 -22.17 12.15 -15.39
CA ARG A 24 -23.31 11.21 -15.31
C ARG A 24 -23.20 9.98 -16.22
N ARG A 25 -22.68 10.11 -17.44
CA ARG A 25 -22.53 9.00 -18.41
C ARG A 25 -21.55 9.38 -19.51
N GLY A 26 -20.78 8.40 -19.98
CA GLY A 26 -19.87 8.57 -21.11
C GLY A 26 -18.45 8.93 -20.69
N THR A 27 -17.58 9.20 -21.67
CA THR A 27 -16.17 9.49 -21.44
C THR A 27 -15.90 10.97 -21.68
N PHE A 28 -15.37 11.64 -20.67
CA PHE A 28 -15.02 13.05 -20.68
C PHE A 28 -13.50 13.15 -20.67
N ILE A 29 -12.92 13.79 -21.68
CA ILE A 29 -11.46 13.88 -21.84
C ILE A 29 -11.06 15.35 -21.84
N ASP A 30 -10.25 15.73 -20.86
CA ASP A 30 -9.68 17.05 -20.72
C ASP A 30 -8.17 17.00 -20.99
N TRP A 31 -7.70 17.78 -21.96
CA TRP A 31 -6.28 17.90 -22.29
C TRP A 31 -5.67 19.22 -21.81
N GLY A 32 -4.43 19.14 -21.35
CA GLY A 32 -3.60 20.30 -21.04
C GLY A 32 -3.94 20.97 -19.71
N SER A 33 -3.48 22.21 -19.57
CA SER A 33 -3.68 23.01 -18.36
C SER A 33 -5.15 23.31 -18.11
N LYS A 34 -5.70 22.69 -17.07
CA LYS A 34 -7.09 22.84 -16.65
C LYS A 34 -7.17 23.16 -15.17
N ARG A 35 -8.00 24.15 -14.83
CA ARG A 35 -8.40 24.37 -13.44
C ARG A 35 -9.59 23.47 -13.13
N ILE A 36 -9.40 22.53 -12.22
CA ILE A 36 -10.50 21.67 -11.74
C ILE A 36 -11.55 22.54 -11.03
N GLY A 37 -11.12 23.57 -10.29
CA GLY A 37 -12.03 24.48 -9.57
C GLY A 37 -12.40 23.93 -8.20
N LYS A 38 -13.19 24.71 -7.46
CA LYS A 38 -13.70 24.34 -6.13
C LYS A 38 -14.98 23.54 -6.26
N GLY A 39 -15.24 22.64 -5.33
CA GLY A 39 -16.47 21.86 -5.28
C GLY A 39 -16.25 20.36 -5.45
N ASP A 40 -17.29 19.61 -5.11
CA ASP A 40 -17.26 18.15 -5.09
C ASP A 40 -17.17 17.56 -6.51
N VAL A 41 -16.46 16.45 -6.66
CA VAL A 41 -16.37 15.66 -7.89
C VAL A 41 -17.14 14.37 -7.69
N HIS A 42 -18.20 14.16 -8.49
CA HIS A 42 -18.98 12.92 -8.51
C HIS A 42 -18.91 12.31 -9.91
N ILE A 43 -18.39 11.08 -10.00
CA ILE A 43 -18.40 10.30 -11.24
C ILE A 43 -19.38 9.14 -11.07
N TYR A 44 -20.52 9.23 -11.75
CA TYR A 44 -21.58 8.24 -11.68
C TYR A 44 -21.21 6.98 -12.47
N SER A 45 -21.89 5.88 -12.17
CA SER A 45 -21.70 4.62 -12.86
C SER A 45 -21.76 4.77 -14.38
N LYS A 46 -20.84 4.12 -15.10
CA LYS A 46 -20.68 4.19 -16.57
C LYS A 46 -20.20 5.55 -17.09
N ALA A 47 -19.69 6.42 -16.22
CA ALA A 47 -18.96 7.62 -16.61
C ALA A 47 -17.47 7.47 -16.34
N VAL A 48 -16.66 8.08 -17.20
CA VAL A 48 -15.21 8.17 -17.05
C VAL A 48 -14.79 9.62 -17.25
N TRP A 49 -14.02 10.17 -16.33
CA TRP A 49 -13.34 11.44 -16.50
C TRP A 49 -11.84 11.21 -16.57
N SER A 50 -11.22 11.65 -17.67
CA SER A 50 -9.79 11.53 -17.94
C SER A 50 -9.19 12.92 -18.16
N ILE A 51 -8.19 13.26 -17.36
CA ILE A 51 -7.44 14.51 -17.43
C ILE A 51 -6.01 14.16 -17.84
N ILE A 52 -5.56 14.66 -18.99
CA ILE A 52 -4.28 14.30 -19.60
C ILE A 52 -3.40 15.53 -19.76
N ASN A 53 -2.14 15.44 -19.32
CA ASN A 53 -1.13 16.50 -19.35
C ASN A 53 -1.55 17.78 -18.60
N ASN A 54 -2.30 17.62 -17.51
CA ASN A 54 -2.58 18.71 -16.59
C ASN A 54 -1.56 18.70 -15.44
N HIS A 55 -0.68 19.70 -15.42
CA HIS A 55 0.36 19.84 -14.38
C HIS A 55 -0.22 19.86 -12.97
N ALA A 56 -1.32 20.59 -12.77
CA ALA A 56 -1.89 20.89 -11.47
C ALA A 56 -3.35 20.44 -11.40
N SER A 57 -3.57 19.19 -10.99
CA SER A 57 -4.89 18.60 -10.72
C SER A 57 -5.17 18.63 -9.22
N HIS A 58 -5.47 19.83 -8.71
CA HIS A 58 -5.88 20.06 -7.32
C HIS A 58 -7.40 19.93 -7.18
N PHE A 59 -7.83 18.99 -6.35
CA PHE A 59 -9.24 18.77 -6.02
C PHE A 59 -9.58 19.52 -4.73
N ASP A 60 -10.48 20.49 -4.84
CA ASP A 60 -10.92 21.36 -3.75
C ASP A 60 -12.38 21.03 -3.34
N GLY A 61 -12.64 19.77 -3.05
CA GLY A 61 -13.95 19.24 -2.65
C GLY A 61 -13.92 17.72 -2.41
N ASN A 62 -15.06 17.14 -2.03
CA ASN A 62 -15.17 15.68 -1.89
C ASN A 62 -15.00 14.99 -3.24
N ILE A 63 -14.39 13.81 -3.26
CA ILE A 63 -14.31 12.96 -4.46
C ILE A 63 -15.13 11.70 -4.22
N TYR A 64 -16.10 11.45 -5.10
CA TYR A 64 -16.94 10.27 -5.08
C TYR A 64 -16.95 9.59 -6.46
N VAL A 65 -16.45 8.35 -6.54
CA VAL A 65 -16.41 7.55 -7.77
C VAL A 65 -17.25 6.29 -7.57
N GLU A 66 -18.33 6.14 -8.32
CA GLU A 66 -19.23 4.98 -8.24
C GLU A 66 -18.64 3.70 -8.81
N ALA A 67 -19.28 2.57 -8.52
CA ALA A 67 -18.96 1.31 -9.18
C ALA A 67 -19.15 1.42 -10.70
N HIS A 68 -18.22 0.83 -11.46
CA HIS A 68 -18.15 0.94 -12.93
C HIS A 68 -17.95 2.38 -13.45
N ALA A 69 -17.42 3.27 -12.63
CA ALA A 69 -16.98 4.61 -13.02
C ALA A 69 -15.45 4.73 -12.95
N GLY A 70 -14.90 5.80 -13.53
CA GLY A 70 -13.45 6.00 -13.58
C GLY A 70 -12.99 7.46 -13.49
N LEU A 71 -12.00 7.73 -12.63
CA LEU A 71 -11.23 8.97 -12.59
C LEU A 71 -9.78 8.70 -13.00
N TYR A 72 -9.32 9.34 -14.08
CA TYR A 72 -7.96 9.19 -14.57
C TYR A 72 -7.30 10.56 -14.62
N VAL A 73 -6.13 10.69 -14.00
CA VAL A 73 -5.31 11.90 -14.06
C VAL A 73 -3.92 11.47 -14.49
N SER A 74 -3.49 11.90 -15.67
CA SER A 74 -2.31 11.33 -16.33
C SER A 74 -1.39 12.39 -16.92
N SER A 75 -0.10 12.09 -16.98
CA SER A 75 0.88 12.83 -17.78
C SER A 75 1.58 11.86 -18.72
N ILE A 76 1.58 12.23 -20.00
CA ILE A 76 2.20 11.50 -21.11
C ILE A 76 3.23 12.36 -21.86
N SER A 77 3.43 13.60 -21.42
CA SER A 77 4.44 14.51 -21.95
C SER A 77 5.65 14.55 -21.01
N PRO A 78 6.88 14.34 -21.52
CA PRO A 78 8.09 14.42 -20.68
C PRO A 78 8.36 15.83 -20.13
N ARG A 79 7.58 16.83 -20.57
CA ARG A 79 7.66 18.22 -20.11
C ARG A 79 6.59 18.58 -19.07
N CYS A 80 5.66 17.68 -18.76
CA CYS A 80 4.57 17.94 -17.82
C CYS A 80 4.76 17.12 -16.54
N SER A 81 5.13 17.78 -15.45
CA SER A 81 5.18 17.19 -14.11
C SER A 81 3.76 17.03 -13.57
N LEU A 82 3.38 15.83 -13.12
CA LEU A 82 1.99 15.59 -12.71
C LEU A 82 1.81 15.81 -11.21
N SER A 83 0.97 16.78 -10.82
CA SER A 83 0.43 16.91 -9.47
C SER A 83 -1.04 16.51 -9.47
N ALA A 84 -1.40 15.44 -8.77
CA ALA A 84 -2.77 15.01 -8.55
C ALA A 84 -3.02 14.93 -7.04
N THR A 85 -3.75 15.91 -6.51
CA THR A 85 -3.84 16.11 -5.07
C THR A 85 -5.24 16.47 -4.59
N LEU A 86 -5.66 15.82 -3.52
CA LEU A 86 -6.69 16.28 -2.59
C LEU A 86 -5.93 16.60 -1.30
N SER A 87 -5.71 17.87 -0.97
CA SER A 87 -4.85 18.27 0.17
C SER A 87 -5.65 19.05 1.21
N SER A 88 -6.57 18.38 1.90
CA SER A 88 -7.50 19.02 2.83
C SER A 88 -7.77 18.15 4.05
N SER A 89 -8.01 18.75 5.21
CA SER A 89 -8.41 17.99 6.42
C SER A 89 -9.92 17.77 6.52
N ILE A 90 -10.71 18.41 5.66
CA ILE A 90 -12.19 18.43 5.73
C ILE A 90 -12.86 17.55 4.67
N TYR A 91 -12.28 17.43 3.48
CA TYR A 91 -12.90 16.69 2.37
C TYR A 91 -12.72 15.18 2.48
N GLY A 92 -13.64 14.43 1.89
CA GLY A 92 -13.62 12.98 1.81
C GLY A 92 -13.25 12.47 0.42
N PHE A 93 -12.63 11.29 0.39
CA PHE A 93 -12.37 10.51 -0.80
C PHE A 93 -13.07 9.15 -0.67
N VAL A 94 -13.97 8.83 -1.61
CA VAL A 94 -14.67 7.55 -1.67
C VAL A 94 -14.58 6.99 -3.09
N ASN A 95 -14.04 5.79 -3.21
CA ASN A 95 -13.85 5.10 -4.49
C ASN A 95 -14.48 3.71 -4.48
N HIS A 96 -15.46 3.49 -5.35
CA HIS A 96 -16.05 2.19 -5.68
C HIS A 96 -15.70 1.72 -7.11
N GLY A 97 -15.07 2.59 -7.92
CA GLY A 97 -14.72 2.34 -9.31
C GLY A 97 -13.21 2.23 -9.51
N VAL A 98 -12.68 2.93 -10.51
CA VAL A 98 -11.25 3.01 -10.78
C VAL A 98 -10.77 4.45 -10.62
N VAL A 99 -9.71 4.65 -9.82
CA VAL A 99 -9.00 5.92 -9.74
C VAL A 99 -7.53 5.68 -10.10
N SER A 100 -7.01 6.39 -11.09
CA SER A 100 -5.64 6.20 -11.57
C SER A 100 -4.92 7.52 -11.75
N PHE A 101 -3.89 7.74 -10.94
CA PHE A 101 -2.93 8.82 -11.12
C PHE A 101 -1.67 8.24 -11.79
N ASN A 102 -1.41 8.65 -13.03
CA ASN A 102 -0.41 8.00 -13.89
C ASN A 102 0.58 9.01 -14.49
N ALA A 103 1.80 9.01 -13.98
CA ALA A 103 2.95 9.78 -14.45
C ALA A 103 4.05 8.88 -15.05
N ILE A 104 3.72 7.67 -15.54
CA ILE A 104 4.74 6.76 -16.09
C ILE A 104 5.44 7.38 -17.32
N LYS A 105 4.67 8.04 -18.19
CA LYS A 105 5.15 8.66 -19.44
C LYS A 105 5.39 10.18 -19.31
N GLY A 106 5.15 10.75 -18.12
CA GLY A 106 5.25 12.18 -17.84
C GLY A 106 6.69 12.65 -17.59
N ALA A 107 6.83 13.88 -17.14
CA ALA A 107 8.12 14.35 -16.61
C ALA A 107 8.55 13.54 -15.38
N SER A 108 9.83 13.64 -15.00
CA SER A 108 10.38 12.87 -13.88
C SER A 108 9.74 13.22 -12.54
N GLY A 109 9.39 14.48 -12.30
CA GLY A 109 8.72 14.96 -11.08
C GLY A 109 7.21 14.71 -11.09
N TYR A 110 6.66 14.27 -9.95
CA TYR A 110 5.23 14.05 -9.75
C TYR A 110 4.83 14.14 -8.27
N VAL A 111 3.56 14.40 -7.99
CA VAL A 111 3.00 14.44 -6.63
C VAL A 111 1.64 13.76 -6.62
N PHE A 112 1.50 12.71 -5.82
CA PHE A 112 0.22 12.05 -5.55
C PHE A 112 -0.12 12.14 -4.07
N LYS A 113 -1.19 12.87 -3.74
CA LYS A 113 -1.63 13.06 -2.36
C LYS A 113 -3.15 12.93 -2.26
N ILE A 114 -3.61 12.06 -1.37
CA ILE A 114 -5.01 12.03 -0.93
C ILE A 114 -4.99 12.26 0.57
N MET A 115 -5.34 13.49 0.97
CA MET A 115 -5.44 13.94 2.35
C MET A 115 -6.87 14.39 2.61
N GLY A 116 -7.48 13.88 3.68
CA GLY A 116 -8.92 14.06 3.91
C GLY A 116 -9.40 13.71 5.31
N SER A 117 -10.62 14.12 5.63
CA SER A 117 -11.36 13.65 6.81
C SER A 117 -11.75 12.17 6.71
N LYS A 118 -11.96 11.69 5.47
CA LYS A 118 -12.32 10.30 5.15
C LYS A 118 -11.58 9.80 3.89
N PHE A 119 -11.05 8.59 3.96
CA PHE A 119 -10.59 7.80 2.83
C PHE A 119 -11.27 6.43 2.87
N GLU A 120 -12.05 6.11 1.83
CA GLU A 120 -12.70 4.81 1.68
C GLU A 120 -12.46 4.27 0.26
N ASN A 121 -11.69 3.18 0.16
CA ASN A 121 -11.42 2.52 -1.11
C ASN A 121 -12.05 1.11 -1.14
N ASN A 122 -13.09 0.95 -1.95
CA ASN A 122 -13.75 -0.31 -2.26
C ASN A 122 -13.45 -0.79 -3.70
N GLY A 123 -12.97 0.12 -4.56
CA GLY A 123 -12.57 -0.17 -5.94
C GLY A 123 -11.05 -0.31 -6.12
N ASP A 124 -10.54 0.16 -7.25
CA ASP A 124 -9.12 0.14 -7.58
C ASP A 124 -8.52 1.54 -7.58
N LEU A 125 -7.40 1.71 -6.87
CA LEU A 125 -6.65 2.96 -6.78
C LEU A 125 -5.20 2.73 -7.22
N PHE A 126 -4.73 3.52 -8.20
CA PHE A 126 -3.38 3.41 -8.74
C PHE A 126 -2.61 4.71 -8.59
N PHE A 127 -1.43 4.64 -7.98
CA PHE A 127 -0.40 5.67 -8.01
C PHE A 127 0.77 5.13 -8.83
N SER A 128 0.96 5.64 -10.04
CA SER A 128 1.89 5.06 -11.01
C SER A 128 2.85 6.10 -11.55
N ALA A 129 4.16 5.82 -11.52
CA ALA A 129 5.17 6.76 -12.01
C ALA A 129 6.37 6.08 -12.66
N SER A 130 7.20 6.88 -13.34
CA SER A 130 8.42 6.40 -13.98
C SER A 130 9.49 5.97 -12.96
N GLY A 131 9.61 6.68 -11.83
CA GLY A 131 10.70 6.52 -10.88
C GLY A 131 12.04 7.10 -11.34
N LEU A 132 12.02 8.02 -12.30
CA LEU A 132 13.20 8.79 -12.70
C LEU A 132 13.58 9.87 -11.67
N SER A 133 12.64 10.31 -10.83
CA SER A 133 12.89 11.15 -9.66
C SER A 133 12.45 10.45 -8.36
N SER A 134 12.83 11.05 -7.24
CA SER A 134 12.43 10.63 -5.90
C SER A 134 11.42 11.63 -5.36
N VAL A 135 10.29 11.14 -4.85
CA VAL A 135 9.19 11.98 -4.32
C VAL A 135 8.49 11.26 -3.17
N THR A 136 7.87 12.03 -2.29
CA THR A 136 6.99 11.50 -1.25
C THR A 136 5.53 11.60 -1.65
N CYS A 137 4.85 10.45 -1.71
CA CYS A 137 3.41 10.36 -1.96
C CYS A 137 2.68 9.87 -0.70
N GLY A 138 1.35 10.00 -0.67
CA GLY A 138 0.64 9.46 0.47
C GLY A 138 -0.87 9.51 0.40
N ILE A 139 -1.48 8.64 1.19
CA ILE A 139 -2.91 8.60 1.46
C ILE A 139 -3.07 8.77 2.96
N LYS A 140 -3.31 10.00 3.43
CA LYS A 140 -3.45 10.31 4.86
C LYS A 140 -4.89 10.72 5.16
N SER A 141 -5.53 10.05 6.10
CA SER A 141 -6.89 10.42 6.49
C SER A 141 -7.19 10.07 7.92
N LYS A 142 -8.03 10.88 8.58
CA LYS A 142 -8.51 10.63 9.95
C LYS A 142 -9.29 9.31 10.03
N ARG A 143 -10.08 8.99 9.00
CA ARG A 143 -10.77 7.71 8.84
C ARG A 143 -10.26 7.04 7.57
N TRP A 144 -9.45 6.00 7.72
CA TRP A 144 -8.79 5.33 6.60
C TRP A 144 -9.26 3.90 6.46
N TYR A 145 -9.88 3.57 5.33
CA TYR A 145 -10.47 2.27 5.06
C TYR A 145 -10.18 1.76 3.65
N ASN A 146 -9.70 0.52 3.54
CA ASN A 146 -9.50 -0.17 2.27
C ASN A 146 -10.10 -1.58 2.30
N LYS A 147 -11.06 -1.86 1.40
CA LYS A 147 -11.53 -3.21 1.01
C LYS A 147 -11.11 -3.58 -0.41
N GLY A 148 -10.79 -2.59 -1.24
CA GLY A 148 -10.42 -2.77 -2.64
C GLY A 148 -8.93 -3.04 -2.85
N CYS A 149 -8.43 -2.62 -4.01
CA CYS A 149 -7.02 -2.71 -4.37
C CYS A 149 -6.38 -1.31 -4.39
N ILE A 150 -5.22 -1.17 -3.76
CA ILE A 150 -4.34 -0.01 -3.92
C ILE A 150 -3.04 -0.51 -4.55
N HIS A 151 -2.59 0.07 -5.66
CA HIS A 151 -1.32 -0.27 -6.28
C HIS A 151 -0.45 0.99 -6.43
N VAL A 152 0.66 1.00 -5.70
CA VAL A 152 1.73 2.00 -5.81
C VAL A 152 2.84 1.40 -6.66
N TYR A 153 3.08 1.99 -7.82
CA TYR A 153 3.93 1.44 -8.86
C TYR A 153 4.99 2.46 -9.31
N GLN A 154 6.23 1.99 -9.41
CA GLN A 154 7.26 2.64 -10.20
C GLN A 154 7.83 1.69 -11.25
N LYS A 155 8.09 2.23 -12.44
CA LYS A 155 8.84 1.50 -13.47
C LYS A 155 10.27 1.21 -12.99
N TRP A 156 10.91 2.20 -12.38
CA TRP A 156 12.26 2.10 -11.83
C TRP A 156 12.28 2.41 -10.33
N LYS A 157 13.07 1.65 -9.58
CA LYS A 157 13.26 1.90 -8.16
C LYS A 157 13.95 3.25 -7.92
N SER A 158 13.32 4.14 -7.16
CA SER A 158 13.94 5.39 -6.69
C SER A 158 13.92 5.51 -5.16
N ASP A 159 14.30 6.67 -4.64
CA ASP A 159 14.23 6.96 -3.21
C ASP A 159 12.81 7.35 -2.77
N SER A 160 11.85 7.36 -3.71
CA SER A 160 10.45 7.63 -3.43
C SER A 160 9.90 6.75 -2.32
N CYS A 161 9.04 7.35 -1.51
CA CYS A 161 8.36 6.69 -0.40
C CYS A 161 6.88 7.07 -0.39
N THR A 162 6.03 6.09 -0.08
CA THR A 162 4.61 6.33 0.18
C THR A 162 4.30 6.20 1.66
N HIS A 163 3.41 7.06 2.16
CA HIS A 163 2.87 6.98 3.53
C HIS A 163 1.38 6.67 3.49
N LEU A 164 0.95 5.74 4.35
CA LEU A 164 -0.44 5.30 4.46
C LEU A 164 -0.95 5.57 5.87
N GLY A 165 -2.04 6.33 5.97
CA GLY A 165 -2.59 6.80 7.23
C GLY A 165 -1.85 8.00 7.80
N TYR A 166 -2.50 8.65 8.77
CA TYR A 166 -1.83 9.62 9.63
C TYR A 166 -0.91 8.91 10.62
N ASP A 167 0.22 9.53 10.87
CA ASP A 167 1.24 9.08 11.81
C ASP A 167 0.62 8.86 13.20
N GLY A 168 0.93 7.73 13.84
CA GLY A 168 0.40 7.40 15.16
C GLY A 168 -1.06 6.91 15.18
N LEU A 169 -1.85 7.16 14.13
CA LEU A 169 -3.21 6.62 14.01
C LEU A 169 -3.19 5.18 13.47
N THR A 170 -4.38 4.63 13.22
CA THR A 170 -4.53 3.26 12.69
C THR A 170 -5.29 3.29 11.38
N ILE A 171 -4.74 2.60 10.37
CA ILE A 171 -5.45 2.29 9.13
C ILE A 171 -6.19 0.97 9.23
N VAL A 172 -7.32 0.84 8.52
CA VAL A 172 -8.04 -0.43 8.37
C VAL A 172 -7.85 -0.96 6.97
N ASN A 173 -7.11 -2.06 6.82
CA ASN A 173 -6.88 -2.72 5.54
C ASN A 173 -7.52 -4.11 5.55
N ASN A 174 -8.62 -4.29 4.81
CA ASN A 174 -9.24 -5.58 4.54
C ASN A 174 -9.07 -6.02 3.07
N GLY A 175 -8.44 -5.18 2.26
CA GLY A 175 -8.20 -5.44 0.83
C GLY A 175 -6.74 -5.77 0.53
N GLN A 176 -6.34 -5.45 -0.69
CA GLN A 176 -4.99 -5.66 -1.22
C GLN A 176 -4.27 -4.32 -1.35
N ILE A 177 -3.02 -4.26 -0.91
CA ILE A 177 -2.11 -3.13 -1.16
C ILE A 177 -0.87 -3.69 -1.85
N CYS A 178 -0.49 -3.12 -2.99
CA CYS A 178 0.64 -3.56 -3.78
C CYS A 178 1.67 -2.45 -3.92
N PHE A 179 2.94 -2.82 -3.76
CA PHE A 179 4.09 -1.97 -4.02
C PHE A 179 4.99 -2.63 -5.06
N THR A 180 5.23 -1.96 -6.18
CA THR A 180 6.18 -2.40 -7.20
C THR A 180 7.30 -1.38 -7.34
N ASN A 181 8.54 -1.81 -7.05
CA ASN A 181 9.75 -0.98 -7.06
C ASN A 181 9.64 0.30 -6.20
N HIS A 182 8.95 0.25 -5.07
CA HIS A 182 8.65 1.43 -4.26
C HIS A 182 8.95 1.24 -2.76
N ASN A 183 9.27 2.31 -2.03
CA ASN A 183 9.40 2.24 -0.57
C ASN A 183 8.07 2.52 0.12
N TRP A 184 7.87 1.85 1.26
CA TRP A 184 6.84 2.21 2.21
C TRP A 184 7.43 2.32 3.61
N LYS A 185 7.19 3.45 4.28
CA LYS A 185 7.45 3.63 5.71
C LYS A 185 6.14 3.48 6.47
N GLN A 186 6.06 2.50 7.36
CA GLN A 186 4.93 2.34 8.26
C GLN A 186 5.06 3.34 9.42
N LEU A 187 4.12 4.29 9.45
CA LEU A 187 3.99 5.32 10.49
C LEU A 187 2.66 5.21 11.26
N ALA A 188 1.70 4.46 10.73
CA ALA A 188 0.39 4.20 11.30
C ALA A 188 0.25 2.73 11.70
N GLY A 189 -0.48 2.42 12.76
CA GLY A 189 -0.93 1.06 13.08
C GLY A 189 -1.80 0.49 11.95
N ILE A 190 -1.96 -0.83 11.90
CA ILE A 190 -2.71 -1.50 10.84
C ILE A 190 -3.65 -2.51 11.48
N SER A 191 -4.94 -2.37 11.20
CA SER A 191 -5.99 -3.32 11.59
C SER A 191 -6.62 -3.96 10.35
N GLY A 192 -7.40 -5.02 10.56
CA GLY A 192 -8.09 -5.74 9.48
C GLY A 192 -7.38 -7.03 9.06
N THR A 193 -7.88 -7.65 8.01
CA THR A 193 -7.47 -8.99 7.55
C THR A 193 -6.84 -9.00 6.15
N GLY A 194 -6.47 -7.83 5.65
CA GLY A 194 -5.95 -7.65 4.30
C GLY A 194 -4.50 -8.10 4.12
N CYS A 195 -3.98 -7.81 2.93
CA CYS A 195 -2.62 -8.13 2.55
C CYS A 195 -1.89 -6.91 1.99
N VAL A 196 -0.59 -6.83 2.26
CA VAL A 196 0.34 -5.88 1.67
C VAL A 196 1.45 -6.65 0.96
N THR A 197 1.59 -6.45 -0.35
CA THR A 197 2.51 -7.21 -1.20
C THR A 197 3.64 -6.33 -1.72
N ALA A 198 4.87 -6.82 -1.57
CA ALA A 198 6.06 -6.26 -2.19
C ALA A 198 6.40 -7.05 -3.47
N HIS A 199 6.64 -6.33 -4.56
CA HIS A 199 7.14 -6.86 -5.84
C HIS A 199 8.40 -6.10 -6.30
N GLY A 200 9.22 -6.78 -7.09
CA GLY A 200 10.42 -6.22 -7.71
C GLY A 200 11.45 -5.80 -6.67
N GLN A 201 11.76 -4.51 -6.61
CA GLN A 201 12.71 -3.94 -5.65
C GLN A 201 12.02 -3.13 -4.54
N SER A 202 10.78 -3.49 -4.20
CA SER A 202 10.04 -2.81 -3.13
C SER A 202 10.61 -3.12 -1.74
N SER A 203 10.60 -2.11 -0.87
CA SER A 203 11.15 -2.24 0.48
C SER A 203 10.23 -1.62 1.52
N PHE A 204 9.95 -2.36 2.59
CA PHE A 204 9.09 -1.93 3.69
C PHE A 204 9.92 -1.61 4.92
N TYR A 205 9.72 -0.40 5.45
CA TYR A 205 10.32 0.01 6.71
C TYR A 205 9.26 0.14 7.79
N PHE A 206 9.23 -0.83 8.70
CA PHE A 206 8.43 -0.76 9.92
C PHE A 206 9.13 0.11 10.95
N LEU A 207 8.85 1.40 10.87
CA LEU A 207 9.48 2.43 11.70
C LEU A 207 8.79 2.54 13.07
N LYS A 208 7.45 2.46 13.09
CA LYS A 208 6.64 2.59 14.31
C LYS A 208 6.15 1.23 14.79
N THR A 209 7.08 0.33 15.13
CA THR A 209 6.78 -1.04 15.60
C THR A 209 6.16 -1.10 17.00
N ASN A 210 5.98 0.05 17.67
CA ASN A 210 5.16 0.18 18.86
C ASN A 210 3.65 0.30 18.54
N LEU A 211 3.29 0.72 17.32
CA LEU A 211 1.90 0.76 16.86
C LEU A 211 1.46 -0.63 16.44
N LYS A 212 0.27 -1.07 16.90
CA LYS A 212 -0.20 -2.43 16.66
C LYS A 212 -0.41 -2.67 15.17
N ILE A 213 0.15 -3.77 14.68
CA ILE A 213 -0.23 -4.40 13.42
C ILE A 213 -1.03 -5.66 13.78
N ALA A 214 -2.23 -5.81 13.23
CA ALA A 214 -3.10 -6.93 13.51
C ALA A 214 -2.45 -8.25 13.05
N GLU A 215 -2.62 -9.31 13.83
CA GLU A 215 -2.08 -10.65 13.52
C GLU A 215 -2.71 -11.25 12.26
N SER A 216 -3.84 -10.71 11.81
CA SER A 216 -4.52 -11.09 10.56
C SER A 216 -4.01 -10.35 9.32
N GLN A 217 -3.09 -9.40 9.45
CA GLN A 217 -2.44 -8.75 8.30
C GLN A 217 -1.31 -9.63 7.77
N ILE A 218 -1.28 -9.81 6.44
CA ILE A 218 -0.20 -10.55 5.78
C ILE A 218 0.70 -9.58 5.01
N PHE A 219 2.02 -9.72 5.20
CA PHE A 219 3.03 -9.10 4.35
C PHE A 219 3.59 -10.15 3.40
N TYR A 220 3.39 -9.97 2.10
CA TYR A 220 3.83 -10.95 1.09
C TYR A 220 5.01 -10.42 0.29
N LEU A 221 6.14 -11.13 0.36
CA LEU A 221 7.32 -10.89 -0.47
C LEU A 221 7.18 -11.75 -1.73
N ALA A 222 6.58 -11.18 -2.77
CA ALA A 222 6.11 -11.96 -3.91
C ALA A 222 7.23 -12.40 -4.85
N ASP A 223 8.23 -11.54 -5.07
CA ASP A 223 9.38 -11.81 -5.92
C ASP A 223 10.51 -10.79 -5.66
N GLY A 224 11.58 -10.88 -6.46
CA GLY A 224 12.61 -9.85 -6.59
C GLY A 224 13.46 -9.63 -5.34
N GLU A 225 14.15 -8.48 -5.32
CA GLU A 225 15.01 -8.03 -4.21
C GLU A 225 14.20 -7.35 -3.12
N THR A 226 12.99 -7.84 -2.86
CA THR A 226 12.09 -7.24 -1.86
C THR A 226 12.66 -7.35 -0.46
N SER A 227 12.31 -6.40 0.42
CA SER A 227 12.83 -6.41 1.79
C SER A 227 11.86 -5.86 2.83
N ILE A 228 12.02 -6.34 4.05
CA ILE A 228 11.42 -5.77 5.26
C ILE A 228 12.55 -5.39 6.21
N MET A 229 12.52 -4.14 6.68
CA MET A 229 13.35 -3.61 7.75
C MET A 229 12.44 -3.20 8.90
N ALA A 230 12.75 -3.61 10.13
CA ALA A 230 11.94 -3.27 11.29
C ALA A 230 12.75 -2.68 12.45
N VAL A 231 12.17 -1.72 13.16
CA VAL A 231 12.71 -1.26 14.44
C VAL A 231 12.46 -2.33 15.51
N ALA A 232 13.53 -2.76 16.19
CA ALA A 232 13.46 -3.80 17.21
C ALA A 232 12.94 -3.27 18.56
N SER A 233 12.31 -4.16 19.34
CA SER A 233 11.77 -3.87 20.68
C SER A 233 12.49 -4.65 21.77
N ARG A 234 12.68 -4.03 22.94
CA ARG A 234 13.35 -4.66 24.10
C ARG A 234 12.42 -5.57 24.90
N TYR A 235 11.15 -5.18 25.05
CA TYR A 235 10.26 -5.81 26.04
C TYR A 235 9.16 -6.65 25.40
N ARG A 236 8.52 -6.15 24.34
CA ARG A 236 7.33 -6.76 23.75
C ARG A 236 7.38 -6.62 22.23
N PRO A 237 8.27 -7.35 21.53
CA PRO A 237 8.26 -7.37 20.08
C PRO A 237 6.93 -7.95 19.59
N GLN A 238 6.28 -7.25 18.66
CA GLN A 238 5.16 -7.81 17.92
C GLN A 238 5.62 -8.98 17.05
N THR A 239 4.68 -9.75 16.50
CA THR A 239 5.01 -10.76 15.48
C THR A 239 4.39 -10.32 14.16
N PHE A 240 5.21 -10.09 13.15
CA PHE A 240 4.72 -9.74 11.82
C PHE A 240 4.56 -10.99 10.98
N HIS A 241 3.41 -11.19 10.33
CA HIS A 241 3.14 -12.36 9.51
C HIS A 241 3.64 -12.11 8.10
N VAL A 242 4.69 -12.83 7.72
CA VAL A 242 5.38 -12.65 6.45
C VAL A 242 5.27 -13.93 5.63
N ARG A 243 5.04 -13.81 4.34
CA ARG A 243 4.98 -14.94 3.40
C ARG A 243 5.94 -14.69 2.24
N GLY A 244 6.42 -15.78 1.65
CA GLY A 244 7.35 -15.72 0.52
C GLY A 244 8.81 -15.45 0.88
N PHE A 245 9.22 -15.52 2.16
CA PHE A 245 10.62 -15.30 2.54
C PHE A 245 11.54 -16.37 1.94
N GLY A 246 12.48 -15.98 1.07
CA GLY A 246 13.35 -16.91 0.36
C GLY A 246 13.76 -16.47 -1.05
N LYS A 247 14.33 -17.40 -1.81
CA LYS A 247 14.69 -17.22 -3.22
C LYS A 247 13.51 -17.51 -4.14
N ILE A 248 13.13 -16.52 -4.92
CA ILE A 248 12.09 -16.64 -5.96
C ILE A 248 12.76 -16.25 -7.29
N ASN A 249 12.73 -17.14 -8.28
CA ASN A 249 13.42 -16.96 -9.56
C ASN A 249 14.92 -16.63 -9.42
N GLY A 250 15.58 -17.25 -8.44
CA GLY A 250 17.02 -17.06 -8.16
C GLY A 250 17.37 -15.81 -7.36
N VAL A 251 16.42 -14.89 -7.13
CA VAL A 251 16.62 -13.65 -6.37
C VAL A 251 16.07 -13.84 -4.96
N ALA A 252 16.87 -13.50 -3.95
CA ALA A 252 16.46 -13.63 -2.56
C ALA A 252 15.95 -12.32 -2.00
N ASN A 253 14.82 -12.38 -1.30
CA ASN A 253 14.34 -11.30 -0.48
C ASN A 253 14.96 -11.32 0.93
N LYS A 254 14.75 -10.24 1.69
CA LYS A 254 15.44 -9.99 2.96
C LYS A 254 14.46 -9.60 4.06
N ILE A 255 14.74 -10.06 5.28
CA ILE A 255 14.07 -9.60 6.50
C ILE A 255 15.16 -9.14 7.47
N GLY A 256 15.08 -7.93 7.96
CA GLY A 256 16.12 -7.31 8.78
C GLY A 256 15.61 -6.34 9.83
N LEU A 257 16.57 -5.80 10.57
CA LEU A 257 16.37 -4.77 11.57
C LEU A 257 16.97 -3.44 11.10
N SER A 258 16.51 -2.33 11.67
CA SER A 258 17.08 -0.99 11.47
C SER A 258 18.47 -0.81 12.12
N SER A 259 19.14 -1.89 12.48
CA SER A 259 20.45 -1.94 13.15
C SER A 259 21.14 -3.26 12.86
N ARG A 260 22.48 -3.28 12.98
CA ARG A 260 23.29 -4.48 12.75
C ARG A 260 22.78 -5.64 13.62
N LEU A 261 22.69 -6.83 13.02
CA LEU A 261 22.36 -8.05 13.74
C LEU A 261 23.56 -8.50 14.57
N TYR A 262 23.37 -8.64 15.88
CA TYR A 262 24.36 -9.21 16.78
C TYR A 262 23.69 -9.79 18.02
N SER A 263 24.29 -10.84 18.58
CA SER A 263 23.87 -11.43 19.86
C SER A 263 24.67 -10.79 20.99
N ARG A 264 24.00 -10.47 22.11
CA ARG A 264 24.69 -10.10 23.35
C ARG A 264 25.40 -11.29 24.02
N VAL A 265 24.91 -12.50 23.77
CA VAL A 265 25.48 -13.73 24.32
C VAL A 265 26.56 -14.24 23.36
N PRO A 266 27.83 -14.34 23.78
CA PRO A 266 28.91 -14.89 22.97
C PRO A 266 28.56 -16.28 22.40
N GLY A 267 28.94 -16.53 21.14
CA GLY A 267 28.71 -17.81 20.46
C GLY A 267 27.28 -18.06 19.98
N ARG A 268 26.29 -17.22 20.34
CA ARG A 268 24.93 -17.34 19.80
C ARG A 268 24.78 -16.58 18.48
N LYS A 269 24.01 -17.16 17.56
CA LYS A 269 23.61 -16.48 16.32
C LYS A 269 22.70 -15.28 16.67
N PRO A 270 22.75 -14.19 15.89
CA PRO A 270 21.89 -13.02 16.09
C PRO A 270 20.48 -13.23 15.51
N TRP A 271 20.06 -14.49 15.39
CA TRP A 271 18.73 -14.91 14.99
C TRP A 271 18.41 -16.27 15.61
N SER A 272 17.13 -16.59 15.72
CA SER A 272 16.62 -17.91 16.09
C SER A 272 15.37 -18.22 15.28
N TYR A 273 15.07 -19.49 15.06
CA TYR A 273 13.89 -19.93 14.33
C TYR A 273 13.18 -21.04 15.10
N ASP A 274 11.93 -20.80 15.50
CA ASP A 274 11.04 -21.81 16.09
C ASP A 274 10.38 -22.59 14.96
N ALA A 275 10.90 -23.79 14.65
CA ALA A 275 10.39 -24.63 13.57
C ALA A 275 8.96 -25.15 13.80
N ARG A 276 8.45 -25.15 15.04
CA ARG A 276 7.07 -25.56 15.34
C ARG A 276 6.09 -24.45 15.07
N ARG A 277 6.47 -23.21 15.40
CA ARG A 277 5.61 -22.02 15.23
C ARG A 277 5.85 -21.25 13.93
N GLY A 278 6.94 -21.54 13.22
CA GLY A 278 7.34 -20.77 12.04
C GLY A 278 7.88 -19.37 12.36
N ILE A 279 8.33 -19.12 13.59
CA ILE A 279 8.71 -17.77 14.04
C ILE A 279 10.23 -17.58 13.93
N LEU A 280 10.64 -16.70 13.03
CA LEU A 280 11.98 -16.13 12.96
C LEU A 280 12.09 -14.95 13.93
N THR A 281 13.05 -14.99 14.83
CA THR A 281 13.40 -13.85 15.71
C THR A 281 14.77 -13.33 15.33
N LEU A 282 14.88 -12.03 15.07
CA LEU A 282 16.16 -11.35 14.83
C LEU A 282 16.56 -10.55 16.08
N TYR A 283 17.86 -10.46 16.34
CA TYR A 283 18.40 -9.77 17.52
C TYR A 283 19.40 -8.67 17.15
N THR A 284 19.32 -7.58 17.89
CA THR A 284 20.36 -6.55 17.95
C THR A 284 20.64 -6.26 19.43
N GLY A 285 21.56 -7.05 20.00
CA GLY A 285 21.88 -7.01 21.42
C GLY A 285 20.72 -7.45 22.32
N LEU A 286 20.15 -6.50 23.06
CA LEU A 286 18.99 -6.71 23.94
C LEU A 286 17.64 -6.52 23.24
N TYR A 287 17.63 -6.01 22.01
CA TYR A 287 16.42 -5.76 21.24
C TYR A 287 16.17 -6.91 20.29
N SER A 288 14.90 -7.19 20.03
CA SER A 288 14.49 -8.23 19.09
C SER A 288 13.25 -7.83 18.31
N GLN A 289 13.00 -8.51 17.20
CA GLN A 289 11.74 -8.42 16.46
C GLN A 289 11.40 -9.80 15.91
N ARG A 290 10.10 -10.14 15.88
CA ARG A 290 9.61 -11.44 15.46
C ARG A 290 8.88 -11.34 14.13
N PHE A 291 9.09 -12.36 13.31
CA PHE A 291 8.46 -12.55 12.01
C PHE A 291 7.96 -13.99 11.94
N GLU A 292 6.66 -14.20 11.77
CA GLU A 292 6.10 -15.52 11.47
C GLU A 292 6.23 -15.74 9.96
N ILE A 293 7.22 -16.53 9.56
CA ILE A 293 7.60 -16.77 8.15
C ILE A 293 7.07 -18.09 7.60
N GLY A 294 6.38 -18.89 8.41
CA GLY A 294 5.97 -20.25 8.11
C GLY A 294 6.95 -21.31 8.61
N ILE A 295 6.50 -22.56 8.59
CA ILE A 295 7.28 -23.75 8.97
C ILE A 295 8.14 -24.25 7.79
N GLY A 296 9.05 -25.20 8.06
CA GLY A 296 9.78 -25.94 7.01
C GLY A 296 11.10 -25.31 6.53
N TYR A 297 11.56 -24.21 7.15
CA TYR A 297 12.83 -23.59 6.77
C TYR A 297 14.03 -24.41 7.27
N ASP A 298 14.98 -24.66 6.36
CA ASP A 298 16.30 -25.21 6.67
C ASP A 298 17.24 -24.10 7.17
N VAL A 299 17.48 -24.09 8.48
CA VAL A 299 18.28 -23.05 9.15
C VAL A 299 19.74 -22.96 8.68
N THR A 300 20.25 -23.97 7.97
CA THR A 300 21.61 -23.95 7.39
C THR A 300 21.72 -23.01 6.19
N LYS A 301 20.59 -22.66 5.56
CA LYS A 301 20.52 -21.77 4.41
C LYS A 301 20.26 -20.31 4.81
N PHE A 302 20.18 -20.00 6.10
CA PHE A 302 20.10 -18.62 6.58
C PHE A 302 21.48 -17.96 6.56
N GLU A 303 21.53 -16.79 5.92
CA GLU A 303 22.75 -15.98 5.78
C GLU A 303 22.49 -14.55 6.26
N ILE A 304 23.42 -14.02 7.05
CA ILE A 304 23.39 -12.61 7.45
C ILE A 304 23.98 -11.79 6.32
N VAL A 305 23.21 -10.84 5.82
CA VAL A 305 23.57 -10.01 4.68
C VAL A 305 23.45 -8.53 5.03
N THR A 306 24.08 -7.69 4.21
CA THR A 306 23.84 -6.25 4.25
C THR A 306 22.62 -5.92 3.42
N ASP A 307 21.72 -5.11 3.97
CA ASP A 307 20.62 -4.56 3.20
C ASP A 307 20.97 -3.15 2.69
N ARG A 308 20.85 -2.95 1.37
CA ARG A 308 21.22 -1.72 0.66
C ARG A 308 20.02 -1.18 -0.11
N CYS A 309 18.85 -1.19 0.51
CA CYS A 309 17.62 -0.67 -0.07
C CYS A 309 17.76 0.80 -0.46
N ARG A 310 17.58 1.08 -1.76
CA ARG A 310 17.56 2.46 -2.25
C ARG A 310 16.41 3.26 -1.61
N GLY A 311 16.72 4.42 -1.04
CA GLY A 311 15.76 5.31 -0.36
C GLY A 311 15.36 4.94 1.06
N LEU A 312 15.96 3.89 1.64
CA LEU A 312 15.83 3.55 3.05
C LEU A 312 17.24 3.48 3.68
N PRO A 313 17.37 3.52 5.02
CA PRO A 313 18.66 3.37 5.66
C PRO A 313 19.36 2.07 5.22
N GLY A 314 20.61 2.16 4.76
CA GLY A 314 21.42 0.97 4.50
C GLY A 314 22.00 0.43 5.80
N VAL A 315 21.77 -0.85 6.10
CA VAL A 315 22.21 -1.47 7.37
C VAL A 315 23.20 -2.59 7.09
N HIS A 316 24.46 -2.35 7.43
CA HIS A 316 25.53 -3.34 7.31
C HIS A 316 25.26 -4.54 8.23
N LEU A 317 25.19 -5.74 7.64
CA LEU A 317 24.86 -6.98 8.34
C LEU A 317 23.57 -6.87 9.18
N GLY A 318 22.60 -6.08 8.69
CA GLY A 318 21.34 -5.80 9.36
C GLY A 318 20.20 -6.73 8.99
N ALA A 319 20.38 -7.62 8.02
CA ALA A 319 19.32 -8.46 7.50
C ALA A 319 19.72 -9.94 7.43
N LEU A 320 18.69 -10.78 7.41
CA LEU A 320 18.77 -12.19 7.13
C LEU A 320 18.16 -12.47 5.76
N GLN A 321 18.84 -13.32 5.01
CA GLN A 321 18.40 -13.86 3.73
C GLN A 321 18.28 -15.37 3.86
N TYR A 322 17.29 -15.97 3.19
CA TYR A 322 17.18 -17.42 3.05
C TYR A 322 17.58 -17.85 1.64
N ASN A 323 18.62 -18.69 1.56
CA ASN A 323 19.24 -19.10 0.30
C ASN A 323 18.60 -20.31 -0.39
N GLY A 324 17.35 -20.64 -0.04
CA GLY A 324 16.54 -21.66 -0.72
C GLY A 324 15.16 -21.11 -1.15
N PRO A 325 14.36 -21.88 -1.88
CA PRO A 325 12.98 -21.49 -2.19
C PRO A 325 12.12 -21.48 -0.93
N PRO A 326 11.13 -20.56 -0.79
CA PRO A 326 10.19 -20.60 0.33
C PRO A 326 9.58 -22.00 0.49
N PRO A 327 9.56 -22.61 1.70
CA PRO A 327 9.06 -23.98 1.90
C PRO A 327 7.60 -24.16 1.47
N HIS A 328 6.80 -23.10 1.60
CA HIS A 328 5.42 -23.02 1.14
C HIS A 328 5.31 -21.90 0.11
N PRO A 329 5.66 -22.16 -1.17
CA PRO A 329 5.61 -21.15 -2.22
C PRO A 329 4.16 -20.89 -2.63
N GLY A 330 3.95 -19.73 -3.25
CA GLY A 330 2.65 -19.32 -3.76
C GLY A 330 2.05 -18.17 -2.97
N MET A 331 0.99 -17.60 -3.55
CA MET A 331 0.28 -16.47 -2.99
C MET A 331 -0.55 -16.92 -1.76
N PRO A 332 -0.44 -16.23 -0.62
CA PRO A 332 -1.29 -16.51 0.54
C PRO A 332 -2.77 -16.28 0.21
N PRO A 333 -3.72 -17.03 0.80
CA PRO A 333 -5.14 -16.92 0.48
C PRO A 333 -5.77 -15.56 0.85
N GLN A 334 -5.16 -14.82 1.78
CA GLN A 334 -5.55 -13.45 2.14
C GLN A 334 -5.08 -12.41 1.11
N CYS A 335 -4.13 -12.76 0.25
CA CYS A 335 -3.57 -11.87 -0.76
C CYS A 335 -4.26 -12.09 -2.11
N GLN A 336 -4.24 -11.06 -2.94
CA GLN A 336 -4.73 -11.08 -4.32
C GLN A 336 -3.61 -10.63 -5.26
N PRO A 337 -3.61 -11.05 -6.54
CA PRO A 337 -2.65 -10.57 -7.51
C PRO A 337 -2.67 -9.05 -7.65
N CYS A 338 -1.48 -8.45 -7.76
CA CYS A 338 -1.38 -7.03 -8.04
C CYS A 338 -1.95 -6.71 -9.42
N LYS A 339 -2.95 -5.84 -9.45
CA LYS A 339 -3.64 -5.47 -10.70
C LYS A 339 -2.70 -4.70 -11.63
N PRO A 340 -2.76 -4.95 -12.95
CA PRO A 340 -1.99 -4.18 -13.91
C PRO A 340 -2.42 -2.71 -13.88
N ILE A 341 -1.49 -1.82 -14.20
CA ILE A 341 -1.78 -0.38 -14.29
C ILE A 341 -2.76 -0.17 -15.46
N PRO A 342 -3.90 0.53 -15.26
CA PRO A 342 -4.88 0.70 -16.31
C PRO A 342 -4.35 1.62 -17.41
N SER A 343 -4.83 1.40 -18.64
CA SER A 343 -4.60 2.31 -19.77
C SER A 343 -5.21 3.69 -19.51
N ILE A 344 -4.69 4.72 -20.17
CA ILE A 344 -5.14 6.11 -20.04
C ILE A 344 -6.29 6.34 -21.05
N PRO A 345 -7.54 6.54 -20.63
CA PRO A 345 -8.65 6.76 -21.56
C PRO A 345 -8.46 8.06 -22.34
N GLY A 346 -8.49 8.00 -23.67
CA GLY A 346 -8.38 9.17 -24.53
C GLY A 346 -6.97 9.53 -24.98
N GLU A 347 -5.93 8.82 -24.50
CA GLU A 347 -4.53 9.02 -24.92
C GLU A 347 -4.36 8.85 -26.44
N GLU A 348 -5.14 7.95 -27.04
CA GLU A 348 -5.08 7.58 -28.46
C GLU A 348 -5.58 8.67 -29.42
N LYS A 349 -6.28 9.70 -28.93
CA LYS A 349 -6.87 10.78 -29.73
C LYS A 349 -6.47 12.16 -29.17
N PRO A 350 -5.19 12.55 -29.23
CA PRO A 350 -4.77 13.87 -28.79
C PRO A 350 -5.38 14.96 -29.71
N PRO A 351 -5.78 16.12 -29.16
CA PRO A 351 -6.20 17.26 -29.96
C PRO A 351 -5.02 17.82 -30.75
N THR A 352 -5.30 18.52 -31.86
CA THR A 352 -4.27 19.12 -32.73
C THR A 352 -3.36 20.09 -31.98
N SER A 353 -3.90 20.80 -30.97
CA SER A 353 -3.14 21.66 -30.08
C SER A 353 -3.78 21.73 -28.70
N TYR A 354 -2.94 21.91 -27.68
CA TYR A 354 -3.33 22.17 -26.30
C TYR A 354 -2.16 22.82 -25.57
N THR A 355 -2.44 23.57 -24.51
CA THR A 355 -1.41 24.19 -23.68
C THR A 355 -1.03 23.26 -22.54
N ILE A 356 0.26 23.17 -22.24
CA ILE A 356 0.77 22.50 -21.05
C ILE A 356 1.53 23.50 -20.22
N ASP A 357 1.33 23.42 -18.91
CA ASP A 357 2.26 24.02 -17.97
C ASP A 357 3.47 23.08 -17.82
N THR A 358 4.66 23.64 -18.01
CA THR A 358 5.94 22.93 -17.94
C THR A 358 6.68 23.25 -16.64
N ALA A 359 5.99 23.79 -15.65
CA ALA A 359 6.54 23.96 -14.32
C ALA A 359 7.13 22.63 -13.81
N THR A 360 8.33 22.73 -13.27
CA THR A 360 9.01 21.60 -12.64
C THR A 360 8.42 21.45 -11.24
N ILE A 361 7.97 20.25 -10.88
CA ILE A 361 7.68 19.94 -9.49
C ILE A 361 8.98 19.46 -8.86
N GLU A 362 9.51 20.24 -7.92
CA GLU A 362 10.64 19.79 -7.12
C GLU A 362 10.23 18.58 -6.25
N PRO A 363 11.17 17.65 -5.98
CA PRO A 363 10.98 16.59 -5.00
C PRO A 363 10.40 17.12 -3.69
N SER A 364 9.19 16.67 -3.32
CA SER A 364 8.59 17.01 -2.02
C SER A 364 9.43 16.39 -0.90
N GLU A 365 9.86 17.21 0.05
CA GLU A 365 10.27 16.74 1.39
C GLU A 365 9.11 16.04 2.11
N GLU A 366 9.42 15.32 3.20
CA GLU A 366 8.43 14.58 3.98
C GLU A 366 7.21 15.47 4.31
N PRO A 367 6.00 14.90 4.38
CA PRO A 367 4.81 15.68 4.72
C PRO A 367 4.95 16.10 6.18
N SER A 368 5.47 17.31 6.40
CA SER A 368 5.41 17.98 7.69
C SER A 368 3.95 18.33 7.96
N GLU A 369 3.38 17.76 9.01
CA GLU A 369 2.24 18.34 9.69
C GLU A 369 2.73 18.86 11.03
N GLU A 370 2.26 20.06 11.40
CA GLU A 370 2.31 20.53 12.77
C GLU A 370 1.58 19.53 13.68
N PRO A 371 2.08 19.28 14.89
CA PRO A 371 1.47 18.34 15.81
C PRO A 371 0.01 18.73 16.08
N VAL A 372 -0.90 17.78 15.86
CA VAL A 372 -2.26 17.88 16.39
C VAL A 372 -2.13 17.79 17.90
N ASP A 373 -2.29 18.93 18.58
CA ASP A 373 -2.29 19.03 20.03
C ASP A 373 -3.41 18.14 20.62
N PRO A 374 -3.10 17.14 21.46
CA PRO A 374 -4.10 16.36 22.16
C PRO A 374 -4.53 17.12 23.43
N THR A 375 -5.14 18.29 23.29
CA THR A 375 -5.83 18.94 24.41
C THR A 375 -7.25 18.39 24.55
N THR A 376 -7.33 17.17 25.09
CA THR A 376 -8.45 16.79 25.96
C THR A 376 -7.84 16.16 27.20
N GLU A 377 -7.68 16.98 28.24
CA GLU A 377 -7.37 16.54 29.59
C GLU A 377 -8.41 15.49 30.04
N PRO A 378 -7.99 14.33 30.58
CA PRO A 378 -8.84 13.59 31.49
C PRO A 378 -8.73 14.27 32.85
N THR A 379 -9.83 14.81 33.34
CA THR A 379 -9.95 15.22 34.75
C THR A 379 -9.87 13.97 35.62
N ASP A 380 -8.74 13.78 36.30
CA ASP A 380 -8.59 13.02 37.55
C ASP A 380 -9.62 13.56 38.58
N GLU A 381 -10.26 12.80 39.47
CA GLU A 381 -9.72 11.78 40.38
C GLU A 381 -10.91 11.15 41.22
N PRO A 382 -10.69 10.38 42.32
CA PRO A 382 -10.97 8.93 42.46
C PRO A 382 -12.15 8.59 43.42
N THR A 383 -12.38 7.30 43.73
CA THR A 383 -12.31 6.66 45.08
C THR A 383 -13.10 5.32 45.15
N VAL A 384 -12.50 4.35 45.87
CA VAL A 384 -13.03 3.14 46.56
C VAL A 384 -12.92 1.76 45.85
N GLU A 385 -11.92 0.98 46.31
CA GLU A 385 -11.90 -0.51 46.37
C GLU A 385 -12.39 -0.98 47.78
N PRO A 386 -12.48 -2.29 48.12
CA PRO A 386 -12.95 -3.49 47.38
C PRO A 386 -14.02 -4.26 48.23
N THR A 387 -14.70 -5.28 47.68
CA THR A 387 -15.43 -6.26 48.53
C THR A 387 -15.52 -7.65 47.88
N ASP A 388 -14.74 -8.57 48.45
CA ASP A 388 -14.95 -10.00 48.77
C ASP A 388 -15.74 -10.95 47.85
N GLU A 389 -15.04 -12.03 47.44
CA GLU A 389 -15.60 -13.36 47.14
C GLU A 389 -16.10 -14.06 48.43
N PRO A 390 -17.02 -15.04 48.36
CA PRO A 390 -16.58 -16.44 48.28
C PRO A 390 -17.45 -17.41 47.44
N THR A 391 -16.75 -18.36 46.80
CA THR A 391 -16.96 -19.83 46.78
C THR A 391 -18.39 -20.41 46.75
N VAL A 392 -18.75 -21.19 45.71
CA VAL A 392 -19.46 -22.50 45.80
C VAL A 392 -19.17 -23.37 44.56
N GLU A 393 -18.54 -24.55 44.77
CA GLU A 393 -18.68 -25.77 43.95
C GLU A 393 -19.87 -26.60 44.47
N PRO A 394 -20.57 -27.41 43.64
CA PRO A 394 -20.27 -28.84 43.71
C PRO A 394 -20.44 -29.67 42.40
N THR A 395 -19.55 -30.66 42.29
CA THR A 395 -19.80 -32.10 42.04
C THR A 395 -20.44 -32.59 40.72
N VAL A 396 -19.58 -33.29 39.95
CA VAL A 396 -19.73 -34.62 39.30
C VAL A 396 -21.15 -35.14 39.02
N ASP A 397 -21.43 -35.39 37.73
CA ASP A 397 -22.03 -36.65 37.24
C ASP A 397 -21.85 -36.82 35.71
N GLN A 398 -21.23 -37.95 35.33
CA GLN A 398 -21.36 -38.66 34.05
C GLN A 398 -22.09 -39.99 34.37
N PRO A 399 -22.70 -40.75 33.43
CA PRO A 399 -22.59 -40.72 31.97
C PRO A 399 -23.97 -40.66 31.26
N THR A 400 -24.09 -40.57 29.93
CA THR A 400 -24.35 -41.73 29.04
C THR A 400 -24.43 -41.27 27.57
N THR A 401 -23.94 -42.14 26.70
CA THR A 401 -23.88 -42.18 25.23
C THR A 401 -25.16 -41.88 24.43
N SER A 402 -25.02 -41.20 23.28
CA SER A 402 -25.57 -41.58 21.95
C SER A 402 -25.07 -40.61 20.86
N LEU A 403 -24.22 -41.07 19.92
CA LEU A 403 -24.52 -41.40 18.52
C LEU A 403 -25.22 -40.30 17.71
N THR A 404 -24.53 -39.68 16.73
CA THR A 404 -24.77 -39.89 15.29
C THR A 404 -23.86 -39.08 14.36
N HIS A 405 -23.37 -39.79 13.33
CA HIS A 405 -23.02 -39.39 11.96
C HIS A 405 -21.81 -38.47 11.69
N GLY A 406 -20.67 -39.12 11.38
CA GLY A 406 -19.62 -38.56 10.54
C GLY A 406 -19.96 -38.71 9.05
N LEU A 407 -19.94 -37.59 8.32
CA LEU A 407 -19.91 -37.57 6.86
C LEU A 407 -18.48 -37.83 6.37
N ILE A 408 -18.28 -38.88 5.57
CA ILE A 408 -17.05 -39.09 4.79
C ILE A 408 -17.22 -38.35 3.46
N LEU A 409 -16.45 -37.27 3.26
CA LEU A 409 -16.36 -36.57 1.98
C LEU A 409 -15.17 -37.13 1.20
N THR A 410 -15.46 -37.89 0.15
CA THR A 410 -14.47 -38.33 -0.84
C THR A 410 -14.26 -37.19 -1.85
N VAL A 411 -13.06 -36.60 -1.89
CA VAL A 411 -12.72 -35.55 -2.85
C VAL A 411 -11.98 -36.18 -4.04
N THR A 412 -12.59 -36.16 -5.22
CA THR A 412 -11.95 -36.54 -6.48
C THR A 412 -11.17 -35.34 -7.02
N VAL A 413 -9.83 -35.44 -7.04
CA VAL A 413 -8.97 -34.40 -7.61
C VAL A 413 -8.74 -34.71 -9.09
N THR A 414 -9.20 -33.81 -9.97
CA THR A 414 -8.91 -33.89 -11.42
C THR A 414 -7.74 -32.93 -11.70
N SER A 415 -6.59 -33.48 -12.09
CA SER A 415 -5.42 -32.69 -12.46
C SER A 415 -5.38 -32.52 -13.98
N THR A 416 -5.45 -31.27 -14.46
CA THR A 416 -5.29 -30.94 -15.87
C THR A 416 -3.91 -30.33 -16.07
N SER A 417 -3.01 -31.05 -16.73
CA SER A 417 -1.69 -30.53 -17.12
C SER A 417 -1.81 -29.76 -18.44
N ILE A 418 -1.42 -28.48 -18.43
CA ILE A 418 -1.29 -27.66 -19.64
C ILE A 418 0.19 -27.69 -20.06
N THR A 419 0.47 -28.23 -21.25
CA THR A 419 1.82 -28.23 -21.84
C THR A 419 1.96 -27.01 -22.74
N THR A 420 2.86 -26.08 -22.38
CA THR A 420 3.17 -24.89 -23.21
C THR A 420 4.41 -25.17 -24.05
N THR A 421 4.25 -25.19 -25.38
CA THR A 421 5.37 -25.34 -26.32
C THR A 421 5.96 -23.97 -26.64
N THR A 422 7.25 -23.77 -26.34
CA THR A 422 7.99 -22.54 -26.67
C THR A 422 8.60 -22.66 -28.07
N SER A 423 8.25 -21.75 -28.99
CA SER A 423 8.93 -21.60 -30.28
C SER A 423 9.96 -20.47 -30.20
N THR A 424 11.24 -20.79 -30.45
CA THR A 424 12.33 -19.81 -30.54
C THR A 424 12.52 -19.39 -32.00
N THR A 425 12.37 -18.10 -32.29
CA THR A 425 12.66 -17.55 -33.63
C THR A 425 13.99 -16.81 -33.58
N THR A 426 15.00 -17.31 -34.30
CA THR A 426 16.31 -16.66 -34.42
C THR A 426 16.28 -15.68 -35.60
N ALA A 427 16.42 -14.38 -35.32
CA ALA A 427 16.64 -13.38 -36.36
C ALA A 427 18.15 -13.14 -36.53
N MET A 428 18.69 -13.42 -37.72
CA MET A 428 20.06 -13.03 -38.10
C MET A 428 20.02 -11.64 -38.74
N GLY A 429 20.72 -10.68 -38.13
CA GLY A 429 20.98 -9.36 -38.72
C GLY A 429 22.46 -9.25 -39.11
N THR A 430 22.73 -8.97 -40.38
CA THR A 430 24.07 -8.70 -40.89
C THR A 430 24.39 -7.22 -40.69
N VAL A 431 25.50 -6.92 -40.00
CA VAL A 431 26.01 -5.55 -39.83
C VAL A 431 27.13 -5.31 -40.84
N THR A 432 26.90 -4.39 -41.78
CA THR A 432 27.91 -3.97 -42.76
C THR A 432 28.65 -2.75 -42.21
N VAL A 433 29.93 -2.91 -41.87
CA VAL A 433 30.79 -1.78 -41.46
C VAL A 433 31.50 -1.22 -42.69
N ARG A 434 31.20 0.03 -43.07
CA ARG A 434 31.99 0.76 -44.08
C ARG A 434 33.12 1.52 -43.40
N GLY A 435 34.36 1.11 -43.63
CA GLY A 435 35.54 1.90 -43.32
C GLY A 435 35.75 3.00 -44.36
N TRP A 436 36.12 4.19 -43.90
CA TRP A 436 36.67 5.24 -44.75
C TRP A 436 38.20 5.16 -44.66
N PHE A 437 38.87 5.16 -45.80
CA PHE A 437 40.33 5.18 -45.92
C PHE A 437 40.91 6.52 -45.49
#